data_AF-A0A9P8ES96-F1
#
_entry.id   AF-A0A9P8ES96-F1
#
_cell.length_a   1.000
_cell.length_b   1.000
_cell.length_c   1.000
_cell.angle_alpha   90.00
_cell.angle_beta   90.00
_cell.angle_gamma   90.00
#
_symmetry.space_group_name_H-M   'P 1'
#
loop_
_entity.id
_entity.type
_entity.pdbx_description
1 polymer ?
#
loop_
_entity_poly.entity_id
_entity_poly.type
_entity_poly.pdbx_seq_one_letter_code
_entity_poly.pdbx_strand_id
1 'polypeptide(L)'
;MSSMFFLEVRLNKRWGFVVYRTDYSPEEDWIKFTKMLETWCRSTIENKGPEEVPLIESWKQNWYMTDKDNLENATPSQLRQHFHSWLAGLSAKERSVTMPEHYMFLVVDKDVLDIIHNISPEPDYGRSPIPYFMAIDKDGPDEDSGYPGAMKVPLEDLMYLYEEGLERDSM
;
A
#
# COMPACT_ATOMS: atom_id res chain seq x y z
N MET A 1 8.31 -21.36 -13.74
CA MET A 1 9.15 -20.14 -13.76
C MET A 1 8.67 -19.27 -12.61
N SER A 2 9.57 -18.77 -11.76
CA SER A 2 9.18 -17.83 -10.71
C SER A 2 8.74 -16.51 -11.33
N SER A 3 7.69 -15.89 -10.78
CA SER A 3 7.20 -14.59 -11.25
C SER A 3 8.28 -13.50 -11.11
N MET A 4 8.23 -12.48 -11.98
CA MET A 4 9.12 -11.31 -11.89
C MET A 4 9.04 -10.65 -10.52
N PHE A 5 7.83 -10.52 -9.97
CA PHE A 5 7.60 -10.10 -8.59
C PHE A 5 8.46 -10.86 -7.58
N PHE A 6 8.43 -12.20 -7.60
CA PHE A 6 9.19 -12.99 -6.63
C PHE A 6 10.70 -12.76 -6.77
N LEU A 7 11.21 -12.60 -7.99
CA LEU A 7 12.63 -12.34 -8.23
C LEU A 7 13.03 -10.98 -7.65
N GLU A 8 12.28 -9.92 -7.93
CA GLU A 8 12.57 -8.56 -7.44
C GLU A 8 12.49 -8.46 -5.92
N VAL A 9 11.42 -9.01 -5.33
CA VAL A 9 11.25 -9.00 -3.88
C VAL A 9 12.30 -9.89 -3.20
N ARG A 10 12.71 -11.00 -3.81
CA ARG A 10 13.81 -11.85 -3.29
C ARG A 10 15.16 -11.15 -3.31
N LEU A 11 15.45 -10.36 -4.35
CA LEU A 11 16.70 -9.60 -4.46
C LEU A 11 16.77 -8.49 -3.40
N ASN A 12 15.66 -7.77 -3.21
CA ASN A 12 15.59 -6.65 -2.27
C ASN A 12 15.27 -7.09 -0.84
N LYS A 13 14.75 -8.31 -0.66
CA LYS A 13 14.25 -8.88 0.62
C LYS A 13 13.27 -7.96 1.34
N ARG A 14 12.51 -7.18 0.58
CA ARG A 14 11.49 -6.27 1.09
C ARG A 14 10.47 -5.95 0.00
N TRP A 15 9.25 -5.64 0.43
CA TRP A 15 8.22 -5.00 -0.39
C TRP A 15 7.13 -4.44 0.52
N GLY A 16 6.36 -3.46 0.06
CA GLY A 16 5.23 -2.91 0.82
C GLY A 16 4.92 -1.50 0.34
N PHE A 17 4.18 -0.73 1.13
CA PHE A 17 3.94 0.66 0.81
C PHE A 17 4.13 1.56 2.02
N VAL A 18 4.37 2.84 1.76
CA VAL A 18 4.16 3.89 2.77
C VAL A 18 2.66 4.06 2.98
N VAL A 19 2.20 3.96 4.22
CA VAL A 19 0.78 4.01 4.58
C VAL A 19 0.55 5.19 5.51
N TYR A 20 -0.15 6.20 5.03
CA TYR A 20 -0.54 7.37 5.81
C TYR A 20 -1.87 7.15 6.49
N ARG A 21 -1.89 7.36 7.81
CA ARG A 21 -3.12 7.50 8.59
C ARG A 21 -3.46 8.98 8.68
N THR A 22 -4.60 9.39 8.14
CA THR A 22 -5.06 10.79 8.21
C THR A 22 -6.30 10.97 9.07
N ASP A 23 -6.97 9.87 9.44
CA ASP A 23 -8.01 9.85 10.45
C ASP A 23 -7.60 8.96 11.63
N TYR A 24 -7.85 9.46 12.84
CA TYR A 24 -7.39 8.85 14.09
C TYR A 24 -8.52 8.24 14.92
N SER A 25 -9.76 8.17 14.41
CA SER A 25 -10.92 7.79 15.21
C SER A 25 -11.82 6.76 14.53
N PRO A 26 -12.14 5.63 15.19
CA PRO A 26 -11.56 5.11 16.44
C PRO A 26 -10.29 4.27 16.19
N GLU A 27 -9.46 4.11 17.23
CA GLU A 27 -8.21 3.32 17.17
C GLU A 27 -8.45 1.84 16.81
N GLU A 28 -9.59 1.29 17.23
CA GLU A 28 -9.97 -0.09 16.93
C GLU A 28 -10.10 -0.35 15.42
N ASP A 29 -10.58 0.64 14.66
CA ASP A 29 -10.75 0.52 13.21
C ASP A 29 -9.40 0.60 12.50
N TRP A 30 -8.46 1.38 13.02
CA TRP A 30 -7.07 1.38 12.55
C TRP A 30 -6.38 0.03 12.79
N ILE A 31 -6.51 -0.54 13.99
CA ILE A 31 -5.99 -1.88 14.32
C ILE A 31 -6.60 -2.93 13.41
N LYS A 32 -7.91 -2.82 13.15
CA LYS A 32 -8.62 -3.72 12.26
C LYS A 32 -8.13 -3.61 10.82
N PHE A 33 -8.01 -2.38 10.29
CA PHE A 33 -7.48 -2.11 8.96
C PHE A 33 -6.07 -2.68 8.78
N THR A 34 -5.15 -2.42 9.72
CA THR A 34 -3.77 -2.92 9.61
C THR A 34 -3.71 -4.44 9.65
N LYS A 35 -4.50 -5.10 10.52
CA LYS A 35 -4.62 -6.57 10.50
C LYS A 35 -5.12 -7.08 9.15
N MET A 36 -6.13 -6.44 8.56
CA MET A 36 -6.66 -6.82 7.24
C MET A 36 -5.62 -6.61 6.15
N LEU A 37 -4.95 -5.46 6.13
CA LEU A 37 -3.89 -5.14 5.18
C LEU A 37 -2.77 -6.18 5.24
N GLU A 38 -2.41 -6.68 6.43
CA GLU A 38 -1.39 -7.71 6.58
C GLU A 38 -1.85 -9.09 6.11
N THR A 39 -3.11 -9.45 6.35
CA THR A 39 -3.59 -10.85 6.18
C THR A 39 -4.36 -11.11 4.90
N TRP A 40 -4.95 -10.10 4.26
CA TRP A 40 -5.90 -10.28 3.16
C TRP A 40 -5.27 -10.31 1.77
N CYS A 41 -3.98 -10.06 1.65
CA CYS A 41 -3.22 -10.23 0.41
C CYS A 41 -2.96 -11.71 0.07
N ARG A 42 -3.48 -12.64 0.88
CA ARG A 42 -3.15 -14.06 0.78
C ARG A 42 -3.76 -14.73 -0.46
N SER A 43 -4.94 -14.30 -0.89
CA SER A 43 -5.57 -14.85 -2.11
C SER A 43 -4.75 -14.57 -3.37
N THR A 44 -4.02 -13.45 -3.42
CA THR A 44 -3.20 -13.05 -4.56
C THR A 44 -1.91 -13.87 -4.67
N ILE A 45 -1.38 -14.39 -3.54
CA ILE A 45 -0.20 -15.27 -3.51
C ILE A 45 -0.55 -16.76 -3.69
N GLU A 46 -1.82 -17.16 -3.69
CA GLU A 46 -2.24 -18.57 -3.83
C GLU A 46 -1.78 -19.22 -5.14
N ASN A 47 -1.58 -18.43 -6.19
CA ASN A 47 -1.05 -18.89 -7.47
C ASN A 47 0.49 -19.03 -7.49
N LYS A 48 1.19 -18.63 -6.42
CA LYS A 48 2.65 -18.74 -6.29
C LYS A 48 3.03 -20.08 -5.65
N GLY A 49 4.31 -20.47 -5.77
CA GLY A 49 4.78 -21.74 -5.24
C GLY A 49 4.67 -21.81 -3.70
N PRO A 50 4.43 -23.00 -3.10
CA PRO A 50 4.28 -23.14 -1.64
C PRO A 50 5.54 -22.73 -0.85
N GLU A 51 6.71 -22.73 -1.48
CA GLU A 51 7.96 -22.24 -0.89
C GLU A 51 8.14 -20.72 -1.06
N GLU A 52 7.50 -20.11 -2.06
CA GLU A 52 7.62 -18.67 -2.35
C GLU A 52 6.72 -17.84 -1.42
N VAL A 53 5.50 -18.32 -1.16
CA VAL A 53 4.49 -17.69 -0.30
C VAL A 53 5.05 -17.21 1.05
N PRO A 54 5.62 -18.09 1.91
CA PRO A 54 6.11 -17.67 3.22
C PRO A 54 7.31 -16.71 3.13
N LEU A 55 8.10 -16.78 2.06
CA LEU A 55 9.21 -15.85 1.84
C LEU A 55 8.69 -14.46 1.47
N ILE A 56 7.74 -14.37 0.54
CA ILE A 56 7.07 -13.13 0.15
C ILE A 56 6.44 -12.49 1.39
N GLU A 57 5.69 -13.25 2.18
CA GLU A 57 5.10 -12.76 3.43
C GLU A 57 6.19 -12.25 4.40
N SER A 58 7.30 -12.98 4.56
CA SER A 58 8.39 -12.60 5.47
C SER A 58 9.12 -11.31 5.07
N TRP A 59 9.02 -10.91 3.81
CA TRP A 59 9.63 -9.68 3.28
C TRP A 59 8.65 -8.52 3.19
N LYS A 60 7.38 -8.72 3.56
CA LYS A 60 6.41 -7.64 3.58
C LYS A 60 6.75 -6.64 4.69
N GLN A 61 6.88 -5.38 4.32
CA GLN A 61 7.24 -4.27 5.19
C GLN A 61 6.49 -3.01 4.74
N ASN A 62 5.37 -2.73 5.41
CA ASN A 62 4.70 -1.44 5.26
C ASN A 62 5.34 -0.38 6.17
N TRP A 63 5.42 0.86 5.70
CA TRP A 63 5.90 2.01 6.49
C TRP A 63 4.72 2.86 6.94
N TYR A 64 4.25 2.62 8.16
CA TYR A 64 3.11 3.33 8.72
C TYR A 64 3.52 4.72 9.22
N MET A 65 2.93 5.76 8.61
CA MET A 65 3.08 7.16 9.01
C MET A 65 1.87 7.53 9.86
N THR A 66 2.08 7.62 11.18
CA THR A 66 1.00 7.78 12.17
C THR A 66 1.16 9.02 13.05
N ASP A 67 2.01 9.98 12.66
CA ASP A 67 2.21 11.23 13.39
C ASP A 67 0.98 12.15 13.31
N LYS A 68 0.14 12.09 14.35
CA LYS A 68 -1.15 12.78 14.40
C LYS A 68 -1.03 14.28 14.21
N ASP A 69 -0.04 14.89 14.86
CA ASP A 69 0.10 16.35 14.87
C ASP A 69 0.38 16.92 13.47
N ASN A 70 0.94 16.10 12.57
CA ASN A 70 1.30 16.49 11.22
C ASN A 70 0.39 15.90 10.13
N LEU A 71 -0.35 14.82 10.41
CA LEU A 71 -1.07 14.04 9.40
C LEU A 71 -2.59 14.06 9.54
N GLU A 72 -3.14 14.46 10.69
CA GLU A 72 -4.60 14.54 10.87
C GLU A 72 -5.21 15.52 9.85
N ASN A 73 -6.13 15.03 9.03
CA ASN A 73 -6.75 15.77 7.91
C ASN A 73 -5.77 16.31 6.85
N ALA A 74 -4.57 15.74 6.73
CA ALA A 74 -3.61 16.16 5.71
C ALA A 74 -4.17 15.96 4.29
N THR A 75 -3.99 16.98 3.45
CA THR A 75 -4.39 16.96 2.04
C THR A 75 -3.44 16.09 1.21
N PRO A 76 -3.88 15.57 0.03
CA PRO A 76 -2.98 14.83 -0.87
C PRO A 76 -1.69 15.56 -1.22
N SER A 77 -1.72 16.89 -1.36
CA SER A 77 -0.51 17.70 -1.63
C SER A 77 0.47 17.69 -0.46
N GLN A 78 -0.02 17.78 0.78
CA GLN A 78 0.82 17.71 1.98
C GLN A 78 1.43 16.30 2.14
N LEU A 79 0.64 15.26 1.87
CA LEU A 79 1.11 13.87 1.91
C LEU A 79 2.18 13.60 0.85
N ARG A 80 2.04 14.12 -0.37
CA ARG A 80 3.09 14.06 -1.41
C ARG A 80 4.38 14.72 -0.95
N GLN A 81 4.29 15.91 -0.35
CA GLN A 81 5.47 16.61 0.17
C GLN A 81 6.17 15.80 1.28
N HIS A 82 5.40 15.23 2.20
CA HIS A 82 5.95 14.36 3.25
C HIS A 82 6.57 13.09 2.64
N PHE A 83 5.93 12.50 1.63
CA PHE A 83 6.41 11.32 0.93
C PHE A 83 7.72 11.59 0.18
N HIS A 84 7.86 12.71 -0.52
CA HIS A 84 9.12 13.11 -1.14
C HIS A 84 10.24 13.29 -0.11
N SER A 85 9.92 13.80 1.07
CA SER A 85 10.87 13.95 2.17
C SER A 85 11.29 12.58 2.73
N TRP A 86 10.36 11.64 2.86
CA TRP A 86 10.64 10.25 3.20
C TRP A 86 11.55 9.57 2.15
N LEU A 87 11.24 9.72 0.85
CA LEU A 87 12.07 9.22 -0.25
C LEU A 87 13.49 9.78 -0.21
N ALA A 88 13.63 11.08 0.04
CA ALA A 88 14.94 11.73 0.17
C ALA A 88 15.75 11.20 1.37
N GLY A 89 15.07 10.69 2.40
CA GLY A 89 15.68 10.07 3.58
C GLY A 89 16.17 8.64 3.38
N LEU A 90 15.78 7.97 2.29
CA LEU A 90 16.20 6.60 2.00
C LEU A 90 17.71 6.51 1.73
N SER A 91 18.32 5.40 2.18
CA SER A 91 19.75 5.15 1.93
C SER A 91 20.04 5.00 0.43
N ALA A 92 21.31 5.16 0.03
CA ALA A 92 21.71 5.02 -1.38
C ALA A 92 21.37 3.64 -1.97
N LYS A 93 21.43 2.59 -1.13
CA LYS A 93 21.05 1.23 -1.52
C LYS A 93 19.54 1.11 -1.76
N GLU A 94 18.73 1.78 -0.94
CA GLU A 94 17.28 1.74 -1.08
C GLU A 94 16.82 2.53 -2.30
N ARG A 95 17.52 3.61 -2.65
CA ARG A 95 17.23 4.42 -3.84
C ARG A 95 17.82 3.86 -5.14
N SER A 96 18.66 2.81 -5.09
CA SER A 96 19.33 2.30 -6.30
C SER A 96 18.42 1.50 -7.22
N VAL A 97 17.26 1.08 -6.73
CA VAL A 97 16.23 0.36 -7.50
C VAL A 97 14.93 1.11 -7.32
N THR A 98 14.23 1.44 -8.40
CA THR A 98 12.88 1.99 -8.30
C THR A 98 11.92 0.84 -8.03
N MET A 99 11.17 0.95 -6.93
CA MET A 99 10.19 -0.05 -6.51
C MET A 99 8.83 0.64 -6.39
N PRO A 100 7.71 -0.09 -6.37
CA PRO A 100 6.37 0.50 -6.25
C PRO A 100 6.20 1.46 -5.07
N GLU A 101 6.84 1.19 -3.93
CA GLU A 101 6.87 2.09 -2.78
C GLU A 101 7.59 3.42 -3.03
N HIS A 102 8.23 3.62 -4.20
CA HIS A 102 8.93 4.85 -4.56
C HIS A 102 8.09 5.83 -5.36
N TYR A 103 6.96 5.43 -5.94
CA TYR A 103 6.12 6.33 -6.75
C TYR A 103 4.64 6.32 -6.39
N MET A 104 4.21 5.49 -5.44
CA MET A 104 2.89 5.64 -4.82
C MET A 104 2.91 5.35 -3.32
N PHE A 105 1.91 5.88 -2.64
CA PHE A 105 1.67 5.64 -1.22
C PHE A 105 0.18 5.42 -0.96
N LEU A 106 -0.13 4.80 0.17
CA LEU A 106 -1.51 4.50 0.57
C LEU A 106 -1.99 5.52 1.59
N VAL A 107 -3.27 5.87 1.53
CA VAL A 107 -3.93 6.73 2.50
C VAL A 107 -5.13 6.00 3.09
N VAL A 108 -5.21 6.09 4.41
CA VAL A 108 -6.30 5.58 5.24
C VAL A 108 -6.94 6.79 5.90
N ASP A 109 -7.99 7.27 5.25
CA ASP A 109 -8.79 8.39 5.69
C ASP A 109 -10.07 7.92 6.41
N LYS A 110 -10.92 8.88 6.75
CA LYS A 110 -12.19 8.62 7.42
C LYS A 110 -13.09 7.68 6.63
N ASP A 111 -13.18 7.84 5.31
CA ASP A 111 -14.06 7.02 4.48
C ASP A 111 -13.60 5.56 4.49
N VAL A 112 -12.28 5.31 4.49
CA VAL A 112 -11.72 3.97 4.67
C VAL A 112 -12.12 3.41 6.03
N LEU A 113 -11.88 4.15 7.12
CA LEU A 113 -12.15 3.64 8.47
C LEU A 113 -13.65 3.41 8.75
N ASP A 114 -14.53 4.27 8.24
CA ASP A 114 -15.99 4.12 8.38
C ASP A 114 -16.49 2.82 7.73
N ILE A 115 -15.85 2.36 6.65
CA ILE A 115 -16.14 1.06 6.02
C ILE A 115 -15.61 -0.09 6.89
N ILE A 116 -14.38 0.04 7.37
CA ILE A 116 -13.70 -0.97 8.21
C ILE A 116 -14.48 -1.23 9.51
N HIS A 117 -15.13 -0.21 10.06
CA HIS A 117 -15.89 -0.28 11.29
C HIS A 117 -16.84 -1.49 11.36
N ASN A 118 -17.58 -1.72 10.28
CA ASN A 118 -18.63 -2.75 10.22
C ASN A 118 -18.14 -4.10 9.67
N ILE A 119 -16.85 -4.23 9.37
CA ILE A 119 -16.28 -5.41 8.72
C ILE A 119 -15.54 -6.27 9.75
N SER A 120 -15.59 -7.59 9.59
CA SER A 120 -14.74 -8.51 10.35
C SER A 120 -13.31 -8.48 9.78
N PRO A 121 -12.25 -8.48 10.61
CA PRO A 121 -10.88 -8.58 10.11
C PRO A 121 -10.50 -9.97 9.57
N GLU A 122 -11.38 -10.97 9.70
CA GLU A 122 -11.15 -12.30 9.14
C GLU A 122 -11.51 -12.34 7.65
N PRO A 123 -10.72 -13.02 6.78
CA PRO A 123 -10.98 -13.05 5.35
C PRO A 123 -12.38 -13.57 5.02
N ASP A 124 -13.19 -12.73 4.38
CA ASP A 124 -14.51 -13.07 3.83
C ASP A 124 -14.61 -12.58 2.38
N TYR A 125 -14.48 -13.50 1.43
CA TYR A 125 -14.42 -13.24 -0.02
C TYR A 125 -15.79 -12.92 -0.65
N GLY A 126 -16.89 -12.97 0.12
CA GLY A 126 -18.25 -12.65 -0.35
C GLY A 126 -18.83 -11.35 0.19
N ARG A 127 -18.05 -10.59 0.97
CA ARG A 127 -18.53 -9.44 1.72
C ARG A 127 -18.91 -8.23 0.85
N SER A 128 -19.84 -7.43 1.34
CA SER A 128 -20.16 -6.10 0.82
C SER A 128 -20.43 -5.14 1.99
N PRO A 129 -19.81 -3.95 2.05
CA PRO A 129 -18.89 -3.38 1.05
C PRO A 129 -17.51 -4.05 1.03
N ILE A 130 -16.81 -3.95 -0.10
CA ILE A 130 -15.40 -4.35 -0.23
C ILE A 130 -14.56 -3.22 0.36
N PRO A 131 -13.77 -3.46 1.43
CA PRO A 131 -12.94 -2.44 2.01
C PRO A 131 -11.74 -2.19 1.10
N TYR A 132 -11.28 -0.94 1.13
CA TYR A 132 -10.27 -0.44 0.22
C TYR A 132 -9.27 0.44 0.97
N PHE A 133 -8.22 0.84 0.27
CA PHE A 133 -7.37 1.98 0.63
C PHE A 133 -7.27 2.94 -0.56
N MET A 134 -6.85 4.18 -0.31
CA MET A 134 -6.58 5.14 -1.38
C MET A 134 -5.11 5.03 -1.81
N ALA A 135 -4.82 4.54 -3.00
CA ALA A 135 -3.48 4.62 -3.58
C ALA A 135 -3.31 6.00 -4.23
N ILE A 136 -2.27 6.73 -3.87
CA ILE A 136 -1.98 8.08 -4.37
C ILE A 136 -0.63 8.07 -5.09
N ASP A 137 -0.62 8.64 -6.29
CA ASP A 137 0.59 8.88 -7.07
C ASP A 137 1.44 9.98 -6.42
N LYS A 138 2.75 9.75 -6.33
CA LYS A 138 3.70 10.70 -5.73
C LYS A 138 3.72 12.05 -6.44
N ASP A 139 3.59 12.06 -7.77
CA ASP A 139 3.73 13.28 -8.56
C ASP A 139 2.36 13.95 -8.73
N GLY A 140 1.29 13.18 -8.50
CA GLY A 140 -0.08 13.65 -8.63
C GLY A 140 -0.55 13.70 -10.08
N PRO A 141 -1.70 14.33 -10.32
CA PRO A 141 -2.25 14.42 -11.67
C PRO A 141 -1.51 15.45 -12.51
N ASP A 142 -1.23 15.14 -13.78
CA ASP A 142 -0.89 16.18 -14.75
C ASP A 142 -2.15 17.02 -15.02
N GLU A 143 -1.99 18.36 -15.10
CA GLU A 143 -3.09 19.34 -15.19
C GLU A 143 -4.11 19.05 -16.31
N ASP A 144 -3.68 18.36 -17.38
CA ASP A 144 -4.49 18.06 -18.56
C ASP A 144 -4.85 16.56 -18.73
N SER A 145 -4.46 15.70 -17.79
CA SER A 145 -4.61 14.24 -17.96
C SER A 145 -6.04 13.72 -17.72
N GLY A 146 -6.85 14.43 -16.93
CA GLY A 146 -8.11 13.91 -16.40
C GLY A 146 -7.95 12.72 -15.43
N TYR A 147 -6.71 12.29 -15.18
CA TYR A 147 -6.35 11.30 -14.17
C TYR A 147 -6.31 12.01 -12.82
N PRO A 148 -7.01 11.54 -11.77
CA PRO A 148 -7.05 12.24 -10.47
C PRO A 148 -5.77 12.09 -9.64
N GLY A 149 -4.79 11.29 -10.07
CA GLY A 149 -3.58 11.00 -9.28
C GLY A 149 -3.85 10.20 -8.01
N ALA A 150 -5.02 9.58 -7.90
CA ALA A 150 -5.44 8.75 -6.78
C ALA A 150 -6.51 7.73 -7.23
N MET A 151 -6.51 6.55 -6.64
CA MET A 151 -7.50 5.51 -6.92
C MET A 151 -7.89 4.72 -5.67
N LYS A 152 -9.16 4.29 -5.59
CA LYS A 152 -9.63 3.32 -4.59
C LYS A 152 -9.19 1.93 -5.02
N VAL A 153 -8.48 1.23 -4.15
CA VAL A 153 -7.97 -0.12 -4.41
C VAL A 153 -8.50 -1.08 -3.35
N PRO A 154 -9.18 -2.17 -3.74
CA PRO A 154 -9.56 -3.22 -2.80
C PRO A 154 -8.37 -3.72 -1.98
N LEU A 155 -8.58 -3.98 -0.69
CA LEU A 155 -7.52 -4.47 0.20
C LEU A 155 -6.86 -5.78 -0.30
N GLU A 156 -7.65 -6.64 -0.96
CA GLU A 156 -7.19 -7.89 -1.56
C GLU A 156 -6.30 -7.70 -2.80
N ASP A 157 -6.32 -6.52 -3.42
CA ASP A 157 -5.53 -6.20 -4.61
C ASP A 157 -4.18 -5.55 -4.27
N LEU A 158 -3.79 -5.46 -2.99
CA LEU A 158 -2.52 -4.83 -2.58
C LEU A 158 -1.30 -5.42 -3.32
N MET A 159 -1.22 -6.75 -3.39
CA MET A 159 -0.11 -7.42 -4.05
C MET A 159 -0.19 -7.24 -5.57
N TYR A 160 -1.39 -7.30 -6.14
CA TYR A 160 -1.60 -7.08 -7.57
C TYR A 160 -1.14 -5.68 -7.97
N LEU A 161 -1.52 -4.66 -7.18
CA LEU A 161 -1.04 -3.29 -7.34
C LEU A 161 0.49 -3.19 -7.33
N TYR A 162 1.14 -3.92 -6.42
CA TYR A 162 2.59 -3.93 -6.33
C TYR A 162 3.23 -4.66 -7.54
N GLU A 163 2.67 -5.78 -7.99
CA GLU A 163 3.14 -6.53 -9.16
C GLU A 163 3.02 -5.69 -10.45
N GLU A 164 1.88 -5.08 -10.70
CA GLU A 164 1.66 -4.12 -11.81
C GLU A 164 2.65 -2.95 -11.77
N GLY A 165 2.95 -2.49 -10.56
CA GLY A 165 3.94 -1.45 -10.35
C GLY A 165 5.36 -1.84 -10.78
N LEU A 166 5.77 -3.09 -10.54
CA LEU A 166 7.08 -3.56 -11.00
C LEU A 166 7.15 -3.63 -12.53
N GLU A 167 6.05 -3.99 -13.18
CA GLU A 167 5.99 -4.09 -14.64
C GLU A 167 6.09 -2.72 -15.32
N ARG A 168 5.54 -1.66 -14.72
CA ARG A 168 5.59 -0.29 -15.27
C ARG A 168 7.01 0.28 -15.42
N ASP A 169 7.93 -0.05 -14.51
CA ASP A 169 9.32 0.44 -14.57
C ASP A 169 10.22 -0.45 -15.47
N SER A 170 9.65 -1.55 -15.98
CA SER A 170 10.34 -2.50 -16.86
C SER A 170 10.18 -2.17 -18.36
N MET A 171 9.48 -1.08 -18.68
CA MET A 171 9.23 -0.56 -20.04
C MET A 171 9.99 0.73 -20.29
#